data_AF-A0A962MW38-F1
#
_entry.id   AF-A0A962MW38-F1
#
_cell.length_a   1.000
_cell.length_b   1.000
_cell.length_c   1.000
_cell.angle_alpha   90.00
_cell.angle_beta   90.00
_cell.angle_gamma   90.00
#
_symmetry.space_group_name_H-M   'P 1'
#
loop_
_entity.id
_entity.type
_entity.pdbx_description
1 polymer ?
#
loop_
_entity_poly.entity_id
_entity_poly.type
_entity_poly.pdbx_seq_one_letter_code
_entity_poly.pdbx_strand_id
1 'polypeptide(L)'
;MKTTKLIQRIQKLLNRSPEETKLKKLRKTIKQLRNKQRDLEKKLKHSHGKYQRRRLQQKIDLLYLQRGKGLEVYRRIKAERQ
;
A
#
# COMPACT_ATOMS: atom_id res chain seq x y z
N MET A 1 7.01 23.91 -25.37
CA MET A 1 7.94 23.03 -24.61
C MET A 1 8.96 22.47 -25.58
N LYS A 2 10.27 22.56 -25.30
CA LYS A 2 11.32 22.09 -26.22
C LYS A 2 11.39 20.55 -26.24
N THR A 3 11.50 19.96 -27.42
CA THR A 3 11.49 18.51 -27.74
C THR A 3 12.43 17.68 -26.87
N THR A 4 13.57 18.25 -26.46
CA THR A 4 14.54 17.67 -25.52
C THR A 4 13.94 17.29 -24.16
N LYS A 5 13.00 18.09 -23.62
CA LYS A 5 12.31 17.75 -22.35
C LYS A 5 11.40 16.54 -22.50
N LEU A 6 10.83 16.32 -23.69
CA LEU A 6 9.97 15.17 -24.00
C LEU A 6 10.81 13.89 -24.13
N ILE A 7 11.95 13.96 -24.84
CA ILE A 7 12.90 12.86 -25.00
C ILE A 7 13.46 12.40 -23.65
N GLN A 8 13.89 13.33 -22.79
CA GLN A 8 14.35 13.00 -21.43
C GLN A 8 13.25 12.35 -20.59
N ARG A 9 11.98 12.75 -20.77
CA ARG A 9 10.84 12.15 -20.06
C ARG A 9 10.61 10.71 -20.53
N ILE A 10 10.71 10.45 -21.83
CA ILE A 10 10.60 9.12 -22.43
C ILE A 10 11.75 8.22 -21.95
N GLN A 11 13.00 8.67 -22.03
CA GLN A 11 14.15 7.92 -21.52
C GLN A 11 14.02 7.61 -20.02
N LYS A 12 13.52 8.56 -19.23
CA LYS A 12 13.28 8.34 -17.79
C LYS A 12 12.11 7.39 -17.50
N LEU A 13 11.18 7.23 -18.45
CA LEU A 13 10.10 6.24 -18.37
C LEU A 13 10.58 4.86 -18.83
N LEU A 14 11.42 4.78 -19.86
CA LEU A 14 12.04 3.55 -20.36
C LEU A 14 13.07 2.99 -19.38
N ASN A 15 13.85 3.86 -18.72
CA ASN A 15 14.84 3.47 -17.71
C ASN A 15 14.23 3.15 -16.34
N ARG A 16 12.93 3.41 -16.12
CA ARG A 16 12.25 2.91 -14.92
C ARG A 16 12.02 1.43 -15.10
N SER A 17 12.80 0.62 -14.39
CA SER A 17 12.54 -0.81 -14.31
C SER A 17 11.04 -1.04 -13.99
N PRO A 18 10.34 -1.92 -14.72
CA PRO A 18 8.95 -2.29 -14.43
C PRO A 18 8.75 -2.61 -12.94
N GLU A 19 9.80 -3.11 -12.29
CA GLU A 19 9.82 -3.41 -10.88
C GLU A 19 9.85 -2.20 -9.94
N GLU A 20 10.51 -1.09 -10.30
CA GLU A 20 10.48 0.14 -9.50
C GLU A 20 9.05 0.66 -9.36
N THR A 21 8.29 0.52 -10.45
CA THR A 21 6.87 0.81 -10.48
C THR A 21 6.08 -0.17 -9.61
N LYS A 22 6.43 -1.47 -9.60
CA LYS A 22 5.82 -2.48 -8.70
C LYS A 22 6.07 -2.15 -7.22
N LEU A 23 7.31 -1.84 -6.82
CA LEU A 23 7.65 -1.51 -5.44
C LEU A 23 6.93 -0.24 -4.96
N LYS A 24 6.87 0.79 -5.81
CA LYS A 24 6.14 2.03 -5.52
C LYS A 24 4.63 1.78 -5.40
N LYS A 25 4.05 0.95 -6.26
CA LYS A 25 2.64 0.53 -6.17
C LYS A 25 2.38 -0.24 -4.88
N LEU A 26 3.23 -1.22 -4.55
CA LEU A 26 3.13 -2.00 -3.31
C LEU A 26 3.18 -1.11 -2.06
N ARG A 27 4.14 -0.17 -1.99
CA ARG A 27 4.21 0.81 -0.89
C ARG A 27 2.93 1.64 -0.76
N LYS A 28 2.37 2.10 -1.89
CA LYS A 28 1.09 2.84 -1.89
C LYS A 28 -0.05 1.98 -1.38
N THR A 29 -0.16 0.73 -1.82
CA THR A 29 -1.21 -0.21 -1.39
C THR A 29 -1.10 -0.50 0.12
N ILE A 30 0.10 -0.75 0.65
CA ILE A 30 0.31 -0.94 2.10
C ILE A 30 -0.12 0.31 2.88
N LYS A 31 0.18 1.51 2.37
CA LYS A 31 -0.25 2.77 2.99
C LYS A 31 -1.77 2.90 3.00
N GLN A 32 -2.45 2.55 1.90
CA GLN A 32 -3.91 2.55 1.82
C GLN A 32 -4.54 1.54 2.79
N LEU A 33 -3.99 0.32 2.88
CA LEU A 33 -4.45 -0.69 3.86
C LEU A 33 -4.34 -0.16 5.29
N ARG A 34 -3.22 0.47 5.65
CA ARG A 34 -3.03 1.09 6.97
C ARG A 34 -4.04 2.19 7.25
N ASN A 35 -4.32 3.05 6.28
CA ASN A 35 -5.30 4.12 6.45
C ASN A 35 -6.71 3.53 6.66
N LYS A 36 -7.08 2.53 5.84
CA LYS A 36 -8.38 1.85 5.96
C LYS A 36 -8.53 1.12 7.30
N GLN A 37 -7.47 0.50 7.80
CA GLN A 37 -7.44 -0.10 9.14
C GLN A 37 -7.74 0.96 10.21
N ARG A 38 -7.04 2.11 10.18
CA ARG A 38 -7.27 3.22 11.14
C ARG A 38 -8.69 3.76 11.09
N ASP A 39 -9.28 3.85 9.90
CA ASP A 39 -10.66 4.32 9.75
C ASP A 39 -11.66 3.31 10.34
N LEU A 40 -11.41 2.01 10.20
CA LEU A 40 -12.21 0.98 10.84
C LEU A 40 -12.03 0.95 12.36
N GLU A 41 -10.81 1.16 12.86
CA GLU A 41 -10.54 1.28 14.31
C GLU A 41 -11.26 2.48 14.91
N LYS A 42 -11.28 3.63 14.23
CA LYS A 42 -12.10 4.78 14.63
C LYS A 42 -13.58 4.43 14.66
N LYS A 43 -14.11 3.80 13.60
CA LYS A 43 -15.52 3.35 13.56
C LYS A 43 -15.86 2.36 14.67
N LEU A 44 -14.91 1.47 15.03
CA LEU A 44 -15.09 0.52 16.12
C LEU A 44 -15.22 1.22 17.47
N LYS A 45 -14.42 2.27 17.72
CA LYS A 45 -14.50 3.07 18.96
C LYS A 45 -15.89 3.69 19.18
N HIS A 46 -16.55 4.11 18.11
CA HIS A 46 -17.88 4.73 18.14
C HIS A 46 -19.04 3.75 17.91
N SER A 47 -18.77 2.45 17.75
CA SER A 47 -19.81 1.43 17.55
C SER A 47 -20.25 0.86 18.90
N HIS A 48 -21.55 0.94 19.19
CA HIS A 48 -22.12 0.43 20.46
C HIS A 48 -22.74 -0.97 20.32
N GLY A 49 -23.01 -1.44 19.10
CA GLY A 49 -23.62 -2.74 18.87
C GLY A 49 -22.63 -3.91 18.88
N LYS A 50 -22.85 -4.93 19.73
CA LYS A 50 -21.99 -6.13 19.85
C LYS A 50 -21.70 -6.80 18.50
N TYR A 51 -22.72 -6.98 17.66
CA TYR A 51 -22.57 -7.59 16.34
C TYR A 51 -21.76 -6.72 15.37
N GLN A 52 -22.04 -5.41 15.36
CA GLN A 52 -21.33 -4.46 14.50
C GLN A 52 -19.85 -4.34 14.90
N ARG A 53 -19.56 -4.30 16.20
CA ARG A 53 -18.19 -4.31 16.74
C ARG A 53 -17.44 -5.58 16.33
N ARG A 54 -18.05 -6.76 16.47
CA ARG A 54 -17.44 -8.03 16.05
C ARG A 54 -17.10 -8.03 14.56
N ARG A 55 -18.02 -7.55 13.71
CA ARG A 55 -17.80 -7.45 12.26
C ARG A 55 -16.70 -6.46 11.89
N LEU A 56 -16.60 -5.33 12.60
CA LEU A 56 -15.53 -4.36 12.41
C LEU A 56 -14.17 -4.93 12.84
N GLN A 57 -14.12 -5.61 13.99
CA GLN A 57 -12.90 -6.25 14.48
C GLN A 57 -12.35 -7.28 13.49
N GLN A 58 -13.20 -8.20 13.00
CA GLN A 58 -12.79 -9.19 11.99
C GLN A 58 -12.18 -8.55 10.73
N LYS A 59 -12.75 -7.42 10.28
CA LYS A 59 -12.20 -6.67 9.14
C LYS A 59 -10.86 -6.01 9.46
N ILE A 60 -10.69 -5.48 10.67
CA ILE A 60 -9.42 -4.90 11.14
C ILE A 60 -8.34 -5.99 11.17
N ASP A 61 -8.65 -7.16 11.71
CA ASP A 61 -7.71 -8.28 11.83
C ASP A 61 -7.24 -8.77 10.45
N LEU A 62 -8.17 -8.91 9.49
CA LEU A 62 -7.85 -9.27 8.12
C LEU A 62 -6.92 -8.23 7.46
N LEU A 63 -7.21 -6.93 7.63
CA LEU A 63 -6.37 -5.86 7.10
C LEU A 63 -4.97 -5.85 7.74
N TYR A 64 -4.88 -6.14 9.04
CA TYR A 64 -3.61 -6.24 9.75
C TYR A 64 -2.74 -7.37 9.18
N LEU A 65 -3.31 -8.57 9.02
CA LEU A 65 -2.62 -9.72 8.42
C LEU A 65 -2.16 -9.44 6.99
N GLN A 66 -3.04 -8.88 6.16
CA GLN A 66 -2.72 -8.56 4.77
C GLN A 66 -1.64 -7.48 4.65
N ARG A 67 -1.64 -6.50 5.56
CA ARG A 67 -0.59 -5.48 5.64
C ARG A 67 0.75 -6.10 6.03
N GLY A 68 0.76 -7.06 6.95
CA GLY A 68 1.95 -7.83 7.34
C GLY A 68 2.59 -8.53 6.13
N LYS A 69 1.80 -9.33 5.42
CA LYS A 69 2.22 -10.00 4.17
C LYS A 69 2.77 -9.02 3.14
N GLY A 70 2.08 -7.89 2.94
CA GLY A 70 2.55 -6.86 2.01
C GLY A 70 3.89 -6.24 2.41
N LEU A 71 4.14 -6.03 3.71
CA LEU A 71 5.40 -5.49 4.22
C LEU A 71 6.56 -6.48 4.07
N GLU A 72 6.33 -7.78 4.29
CA GLU A 72 7.32 -8.83 4.05
C GLU A 72 7.76 -8.86 2.60
N VAL A 73 6.80 -8.89 1.66
CA VAL A 73 7.07 -8.83 0.22
C VAL A 73 7.83 -7.55 -0.15
N TYR A 74 7.44 -6.40 0.43
CA TYR A 74 8.15 -5.14 0.20
C TYR A 74 9.60 -5.18 0.68
N ARG A 75 9.86 -5.76 1.86
CA ARG A 75 11.22 -5.91 2.40
C ARG A 75 12.06 -6.82 1.53
N ARG A 76 11.51 -7.95 1.07
CA ARG A 76 12.20 -8.89 0.19
C ARG A 76 12.61 -8.24 -1.14
N ILE A 77 11.66 -7.61 -1.85
CA ILE A 77 11.95 -6.93 -3.12
C ILE A 77 12.95 -5.78 -2.91
N LYS A 78 12.92 -5.09 -1.76
CA LYS A 78 13.89 -4.04 -1.46
C LYS A 78 15.30 -4.61 -1.20
N ALA A 79 15.40 -5.75 -0.51
CA ALA A 79 16.67 -6.40 -0.20
C ALA A 79 17.32 -6.99 -1.46
N GLU A 80 16.55 -7.58 -2.37
CA GLU A 80 17.02 -8.09 -3.68
C GLU A 80 17.57 -6.99 -4.62
N ARG A 81 17.47 -5.70 -4.22
CA ARG A 81 17.93 -4.53 -4.98
C ARG A 81 19.16 -3.84 -4.40
N GLN A 82 19.58 -4.20 -3.18
CA GLN A 82 20.81 -3.70 -2.54
C GLN A 82 21.96 -4.63 -2.89
#